data_AF-A0A382P389-F1
#
_entry.id   AF-A0A382P389-F1
#
_cell.length_a   1.000
_cell.length_b   1.000
_cell.length_c   1.000
_cell.angle_alpha   90.00
_cell.angle_beta   90.00
_cell.angle_gamma   90.00
#
_symmetry.space_group_name_H-M   'P 1'
#
loop_
_entity.id
_entity.type
_entity.pdbx_description
1 polymer ?
#
loop_
_entity_poly.entity_id
_entity_poly.type
_entity_poly.pdbx_seq_one_letter_code
_entity_poly.pdbx_strand_id
1 'polypeptide(L)' 'MYHMWKTKTPGIPDELFERDENVPITKEEVRVVQISKGRLKPGMIVYDIGCGSGSMS' A
#
# COMPACT_ATOMS: atom_id res chain seq x y z
N MET A 1 13.93 2.27 -14.55
CA MET A 1 14.54 1.42 -13.50
C MET A 1 13.56 1.35 -12.36
N TYR A 2 12.81 0.25 -12.23
CA TYR A 2 11.80 0.10 -11.17
C TYR A 2 12.51 0.08 -9.81
N HIS A 3 12.19 1.06 -8.96
CA HIS A 3 12.73 1.14 -7.60
C HIS A 3 11.99 0.13 -6.74
N MET A 4 12.51 -1.09 -6.69
CA MET A 4 11.93 -2.16 -5.90
C MET A 4 12.17 -1.89 -4.42
N TRP A 5 11.10 -1.76 -3.64
CA TRP A 5 11.16 -1.65 -2.19
C TRP A 5 11.91 -2.87 -1.60
N LYS A 6 13.08 -2.63 -0.98
CA LYS A 6 13.99 -3.70 -0.53
C LYS A 6 13.69 -4.19 0.89
N THR A 7 12.73 -3.58 1.55
CA THR A 7 12.37 -3.80 2.94
C THR A 7 11.18 -4.75 3.04
N LYS A 8 11.19 -5.61 4.06
CA LYS A 8 10.07 -6.54 4.32
C LYS A 8 8.90 -5.90 5.05
N THR A 9 9.14 -4.74 5.67
CA THR A 9 8.11 -4.01 6.40
C THR A 9 7.24 -3.20 5.43
N PRO A 10 5.96 -2.97 5.76
CA PRO A 10 5.12 -2.02 5.04
C PRO A 10 5.69 -0.60 5.05
N GLY A 11 5.12 0.27 4.22
CA GLY A 11 5.49 1.69 4.15
C GLY A 11 6.36 2.03 2.94
N ILE A 12 6.05 1.45 1.77
CA ILE A 12 6.65 1.87 0.49
C ILE A 12 6.40 3.38 0.33
N PRO A 13 7.42 4.23 0.09
CA PRO A 13 7.22 5.66 -0.06
C PRO A 13 6.27 6.04 -1.19
N ASP A 14 5.54 7.12 -0.97
CA ASP A 14 4.50 7.63 -1.86
C ASP A 14 5.01 7.94 -3.29
N GLU A 15 6.28 8.29 -3.43
CA GLU A 15 6.98 8.59 -4.67
C GLU A 15 7.38 7.35 -5.49
N LEU A 16 7.31 6.15 -4.89
CA LEU A 16 7.62 4.90 -5.59
C LEU A 16 6.39 4.30 -6.29
N PHE A 17 5.19 4.86 -6.08
CA PHE A 17 3.97 4.47 -6.78
C PHE A 17 3.76 5.29 -8.04
N GLU A 18 3.25 4.65 -9.09
CA GLU A 18 2.74 5.34 -10.27
C GLU A 18 1.55 6.23 -9.88
N ARG A 19 1.48 7.42 -10.47
CA ARG A 19 0.45 8.43 -10.18
C ARG A 19 -0.37 8.70 -11.42
N ASP A 20 -1.69 8.68 -11.24
CA ASP A 20 -2.67 9.21 -12.19
C ASP A 20 -3.43 10.35 -11.47
N GLU A 21 -3.60 11.49 -12.14
CA GLU A 21 -4.21 12.69 -11.56
C GLU A 21 -5.62 12.44 -11.00
N ASN A 22 -6.36 11.47 -11.55
CA ASN A 22 -7.74 11.19 -11.18
C ASN A 22 -7.88 9.99 -10.23
N VAL A 23 -6.78 9.34 -9.86
CA VAL A 23 -6.80 8.15 -9.01
C VAL A 23 -6.21 8.48 -7.63
N PRO A 24 -7.01 8.38 -6.55
CA PRO A 24 -6.51 8.68 -5.22
C PRO A 24 -5.47 7.64 -4.76
N ILE A 25 -4.58 8.08 -3.87
CA ILE A 25 -3.65 7.21 -3.17
C ILE A 25 -3.86 7.34 -1.66
N THR A 26 -3.73 6.23 -0.96
CA THR A 26 -3.58 6.26 0.50
C THR A 26 -2.16 6.68 0.84
N LYS A 27 -2.01 7.76 1.61
CA LYS A 27 -0.71 8.27 2.09
C LYS A 27 0.06 7.21 2.88
N GLU A 28 1.38 7.20 2.73
CA GLU A 28 2.30 6.26 3.37
C GLU A 28 1.99 6.00 4.85
N GLU A 29 1.90 7.05 5.66
CA GLU A 29 1.64 6.93 7.09
C GLU A 29 0.27 6.31 7.40
N VAL A 30 -0.73 6.58 6.56
CA VAL A 30 -2.07 6.02 6.70
C VAL A 30 -2.07 4.53 6.32
N ARG A 31 -1.35 4.14 5.26
CA ARG A 31 -1.22 2.73 4.86
C ARG A 31 -0.62 1.87 5.95
N VAL A 32 0.46 2.34 6.59
CA VAL A 32 1.11 1.60 7.68
C VAL A 32 0.14 1.40 8.85
N VAL A 33 -0.65 2.41 9.20
CA VAL A 33 -1.71 2.29 10.22
C VAL A 33 -2.78 1.30 9.78
N GLN A 34 -3.26 1.35 8.53
CA GLN A 34 -4.28 0.43 8.03
C GLN A 34 -3.81 -1.03 8.05
N ILE A 35 -2.58 -1.31 7.62
CA ILE A 35 -2.00 -2.65 7.66
C ILE A 35 -1.89 -3.15 9.12
N SER A 36 -1.45 -2.29 10.04
CA SER A 36 -1.40 -2.62 11.48
C SER A 36 -2.79 -2.96 12.05
N LYS A 37 -3.81 -2.17 11.68
CA LYS A 37 -5.20 -2.38 12.12
C LYS A 37 -5.84 -3.61 11.49
N GLY A 38 -5.39 -4.03 10.31
CA GLY A 38 -5.82 -5.25 9.63
C GLY A 38 -5.43 -6.53 10.38
N ARG A 39 -4.42 -6.49 11.26
CA ARG A 39 -3.94 -7.63 12.07
C ARG A 39 -3.75 -8.91 11.23
N LEU A 40 -3.18 -8.71 10.04
CA LEU A 40 -3.06 -9.74 9.02
C LEU A 40 -2.18 -10.89 9.49
N LYS A 41 -2.51 -12.10 9.01
CA LYS A 41 -1.73 -13.31 9.23
C LYS A 41 -1.47 -14.01 7.89
N PRO A 42 -0.35 -14.74 7.75
CA PRO A 42 -0.11 -15.56 6.57
C PRO A 42 -1.30 -16.48 6.27
N GLY A 43 -1.67 -16.57 4.99
CA GLY A 43 -2.79 -17.40 4.51
C GLY A 43 -4.18 -16.76 4.57
N MET A 44 -4.31 -15.53 5.08
CA MET A 44 -5.57 -14.80 5.00
C MET A 44 -5.84 -14.31 3.57
N ILE A 45 -7.11 -14.38 3.14
CA ILE A 45 -7.60 -13.72 1.94
C ILE A 45 -8.15 -12.35 2.34
N VAL A 46 -7.65 -11.29 1.70
CA VAL A 46 -8.04 -9.90 1.98
C VAL A 46 -8.63 -9.30 0.71
N TYR A 47 -9.74 -8.56 0.86
CA TYR A 47 -10.35 -7.80 -0.22
C TYR A 47 -10.12 -6.32 0.03
N ASP A 48 -9.41 -5.66 -0.89
CA ASP A 48 -9.24 -4.20 -0.91
C ASP A 48 -10.29 -3.59 -1.85
N ILE A 49 -11.43 -3.22 -1.27
CA ILE A 49 -12.57 -2.70 -2.02
C ILE A 49 -12.37 -1.20 -2.27
N GLY A 50 -12.26 -0.81 -3.54
CA GLY A 50 -12.00 0.58 -3.90
C GLY A 50 -10.55 1.00 -3.71
N CYS A 51 -9.61 0.16 -4.14
CA CYS A 51 -8.17 0.29 -3.90
C CYS A 51 -7.51 1.55 -4.49
N GLY A 52 -8.20 2.31 -5.35
CA GLY A 52 -7.65 3.47 -6.03
C GLY A 52 -6.40 3.09 -6.83
N SER A 53 -5.25 3.66 -6.47
CA SER A 53 -3.95 3.36 -7.07
C SER A 53 -3.34 2.01 -6.64
N GLY A 54 -4.03 1.24 -5.78
CA GLY A 54 -3.58 -0.07 -5.33
C GLY A 54 -2.40 -0.01 -4.37
N SER A 55 -2.24 1.08 -3.62
CA SER A 55 -1.07 1.32 -2.77
C SER A 55 -1.05 0.51 -1.46
N MET A 56 -2.13 -0.18 -1.11
CA MET A 56 -2.23 -1.07 0.05
C MET A 56 -1.51 -2.40 -0.23
N SER A 57 -0.19 -2.40 -0.07
CA SER A 57 0.73 -3.51 -0.34
C SER A 57 1.81 -3.66 0.73
#